data_AF-A0A0F9F478-F1
#
_entry.id   AF-A0A0F9F478-F1
#
_cell.length_a   1.000
_cell.length_b   1.000
_cell.length_c   1.000
_cell.angle_alpha   90.00
_cell.angle_beta   90.00
_cell.angle_gamma   90.00
#
_symmetry.space_group_name_H-M   'P 1'
#
loop_
_entity.id
_entity.type
_entity.pdbx_description
1 polymer ?
#
loop_
_entity_poly.entity_id
_entity_poly.type
_entity_poly.pdbx_seq_one_letter_code
_entity_poly.pdbx_strand_id
1 'polypeptide(L)' 'MKIFVDPGHGGGDAGATFGSLREKDVTLGVGLALCESLERKNHITSISRASDYKVPLHVRARLANQSESDLFISL' A
#
# COMPACT_ATOMS: atom_id res chain seq x y z
N MET A 1 13.46 -11.60 -1.40
CA MET A 1 12.55 -11.22 -0.29
C MET A 1 11.19 -10.90 -0.85
N LYS A 2 10.14 -11.31 -0.15
CA LYS A 2 8.75 -10.95 -0.40
C LYS A 2 8.42 -9.74 0.47
N ILE A 3 7.90 -8.67 -0.12
CA ILE A 3 7.62 -7.42 0.58
C ILE A 3 6.15 -7.06 0.36
N PHE A 4 5.42 -6.85 1.43
CA PHE A 4 4.05 -6.37 1.39
C PHE A 4 4.02 -4.85 1.60
N VAL A 5 3.47 -4.13 0.64
CA VAL A 5 3.31 -2.66 0.67
C VAL A 5 1.85 -2.34 0.93
N ASP A 6 1.57 -1.48 1.91
CA ASP A 6 0.22 -1.08 2.29
C ASP A 6 0.04 0.43 2.14
N PRO A 7 -0.49 0.90 0.99
CA PRO A 7 -0.91 2.28 0.85
C PRO A 7 -2.08 2.60 1.80
N GLY A 8 -1.87 3.47 2.79
CA GLY A 8 -2.87 3.88 3.77
C GLY A 8 -4.16 4.42 3.14
N HIS A 9 -5.26 4.42 3.90
CA HIS A 9 -6.56 4.99 3.49
C HIS A 9 -7.15 4.39 2.19
N GLY A 10 -7.98 5.13 1.46
CA GLY A 10 -8.57 4.73 0.18
C GLY A 10 -10.11 4.75 0.16
N GLY A 11 -10.67 4.94 -1.03
CA GLY A 11 -12.10 5.12 -1.25
C GLY A 11 -12.60 6.38 -0.56
N GLY A 12 -13.64 6.23 0.27
CA GLY A 12 -14.23 7.33 1.04
C GLY A 12 -13.37 7.81 2.23
N ASP A 13 -12.30 7.10 2.57
CA ASP A 13 -11.33 7.55 3.58
C ASP A 13 -10.18 8.27 2.86
N ALA A 14 -10.12 9.59 3.01
CA ALA A 14 -9.10 10.43 2.37
C ALA A 14 -7.78 10.46 3.14
N GLY A 15 -7.78 10.04 4.41
CA GLY A 15 -6.73 10.37 5.37
C GLY A 15 -6.63 11.87 5.64
N ALA A 16 -5.43 12.32 6.01
CA ALA A 16 -5.10 13.73 6.14
C ALA A 16 -5.30 14.48 4.81
N THR A 17 -5.78 15.72 4.90
CA THR A 17 -6.01 16.57 3.73
C THR A 17 -5.41 17.96 3.92
N PHE A 18 -4.86 18.52 2.85
CA PHE A 18 -4.36 19.89 2.80
C PHE A 18 -4.57 20.48 1.41
N GLY A 19 -5.50 21.43 1.27
CA GLY A 19 -5.91 21.94 -0.03
C GLY A 19 -6.49 20.84 -0.91
N SER A 20 -5.92 20.63 -2.10
CA SER A 20 -6.29 19.54 -3.01
C SER A 20 -5.56 18.22 -2.72
N LEU A 21 -4.58 18.21 -1.81
CA LEU A 21 -3.83 17.00 -1.47
C LEU A 21 -4.64 16.14 -0.50
N ARG A 22 -4.67 14.84 -0.81
CA ARG A 22 -5.28 13.81 0.03
C ARG A 22 -4.24 12.73 0.27
N GLU A 23 -4.04 12.36 1.52
CA GLU A 23 -3.08 11.34 1.92
C GLU A 23 -3.25 10.05 1.12
N LYS A 24 -4.49 9.60 0.91
CA LYS A 24 -4.79 8.40 0.11
C LYS A 24 -4.20 8.41 -1.31
N ASP A 25 -4.09 9.58 -1.93
CA ASP A 25 -3.61 9.74 -3.30
C ASP A 25 -2.07 9.70 -3.31
N VAL A 26 -1.46 10.34 -2.30
CA VAL A 26 -0.01 10.33 -2.08
C VAL A 26 0.48 8.92 -1.75
N THR A 27 -0.15 8.25 -0.77
CA THR A 27 0.26 6.90 -0.35
C THR A 27 0.08 5.88 -1.46
N LEU A 28 -0.97 6.00 -2.29
CA LEU A 28 -1.15 5.14 -3.48
C LEU A 28 -0.01 5.35 -4.49
N GLY A 29 0.28 6.60 -4.84
CA GLY A 29 1.35 6.92 -5.78
C GLY A 29 2.71 6.43 -5.30
N VAL A 30 3.05 6.71 -4.04
CA VAL A 30 4.32 6.27 -3.44
C VAL A 30 4.38 4.74 -3.34
N GLY A 31 3.29 4.08 -2.94
CA GLY A 31 3.24 2.62 -2.83
C GLY A 31 3.46 1.91 -4.16
N LEU A 32 2.84 2.39 -5.24
CA LEU A 32 3.03 1.83 -6.58
C LEU A 32 4.47 2.03 -7.08
N ALA A 33 5.02 3.23 -6.90
CA ALA A 33 6.41 3.53 -7.27
C ALA A 33 7.42 2.71 -6.46
N LEU A 34 7.13 2.46 -5.17
CA LEU A 34 7.94 1.61 -4.31
C LEU A 34 7.92 0.15 -4.81
N CYS A 35 6.75 -0.39 -5.12
CA CYS A 35 6.65 -1.75 -5.67
C CYS A 35 7.49 -1.91 -6.94
N GLU A 36 7.34 -1.01 -7.91
CA GLU A 36 8.11 -1.02 -9.16
C GLU A 36 9.63 -0.94 -8.89
N SER A 37 10.05 -0.08 -7.95
CA SER A 37 11.47 0.05 -7.61
C SER A 37 12.03 -1.19 -6.89
N LEU A 38 11.23 -1.89 -6.10
CA LEU A 38 11.62 -3.11 -5.40
C LEU A 38 11.71 -4.28 -6.37
N GLU A 39 10.77 -4.38 -7.31
CA GLU A 39 10.76 -5.42 -8.36
C GLU A 39 11.97 -5.30 -9.28
N ARG A 40 12.35 -4.07 -9.67
CA ARG A 40 13.61 -3.81 -10.41
C ARG A 40 14.87 -4.26 -9.66
N LYS A 41 14.79 -4.49 -8.36
CA LYS A 41 15.88 -5.01 -7.50
C LYS A 41 15.73 -6.50 -7.19
N ASN A 42 14.90 -7.23 -7.94
CA ASN A 42 14.63 -8.67 -7.75
C ASN A 42 13.93 -9.02 -6.42
N HIS A 43 13.16 -8.09 -5.86
CA HIS A 43 12.21 -8.40 -4.79
C HIS A 43 10.85 -8.80 -5.38
N ILE A 44 10.08 -9.60 -4.64
CA ILE A 44 8.69 -9.93 -4.99
C ILE A 44 7.79 -9.03 -4.15
N THR A 45 6.84 -8.32 -4.79
CA THR A 45 5.96 -7.41 -4.06
C THR A 45 4.51 -7.88 -4.05
N SER A 46 3.80 -7.51 -2.99
CA SER A 46 2.34 -7.64 -2.88
C SER A 46 1.83 -6.33 -2.29
N ILE A 47 0.63 -5.91 -2.68
CA ILE A 47 0.10 -4.60 -2.31
C ILE A 47 -1.33 -4.74 -1.77
N SER A 48 -1.68 -3.99 -0.71
CA SER A 48 -3.04 -4.04 -0.15
C SER A 48 -4.09 -3.42 -1.08
N ARG A 49 -3.72 -2.35 -1.80
CA ARG A 49 -4.54 -1.73 -2.86
C ARG A 49 -3.70 -1.16 -3.98
N ALA A 50 -4.13 -1.40 -5.22
CA ALA A 50 -3.50 -0.86 -6.43
C ALA A 50 -4.35 0.23 -7.12
N SER A 51 -5.49 0.59 -6.54
CA SER A 51 -6.35 1.69 -6.99
C SER A 51 -7.09 2.32 -5.81
N ASP A 52 -7.94 3.32 -6.07
CA ASP A 52 -8.65 4.07 -5.02
C ASP A 52 -9.90 3.32 -4.53
N TYR A 53 -9.69 2.40 -3.58
CA TYR A 53 -10.77 1.74 -2.85
C TYR A 53 -10.38 1.51 -1.38
N LYS A 54 -11.38 1.38 -0.53
CA LYS A 54 -11.18 1.16 0.90
C LYS A 54 -10.80 -0.29 1.18
N VAL A 55 -9.69 -0.49 1.88
CA VAL A 55 -9.31 -1.78 2.48
C VAL A 55 -9.39 -1.66 4.02
N PRO A 56 -10.29 -2.39 4.70
CA PRO A 56 -10.35 -2.37 6.16
C PRO A 56 -9.03 -2.80 6.81
N LEU A 57 -8.67 -2.21 7.96
CA LEU A 57 -7.39 -2.48 8.63
C LEU A 57 -7.14 -3.98 8.89
N HIS A 58 -8.14 -4.71 9.35
CA HIS A 58 -8.03 -6.16 9.58
C HIS A 58 -7.82 -6.96 8.28
N VAL A 59 -8.35 -6.48 7.14
CA VAL A 59 -8.12 -7.09 5.83
C VAL A 59 -6.69 -6.86 5.38
N ARG A 60 -6.11 -5.66 5.60
CA ARG A 60 -4.69 -5.37 5.29
C ARG A 60 -3.76 -6.33 6.02
N ALA A 61 -3.96 -6.49 7.32
CA ALA A 61 -3.19 -7.42 8.14
C ALA A 61 -3.36 -8.88 7.67
N ARG A 62 -4.59 -9.29 7.34
CA ARG A 62 -4.85 -10.63 6.78
C ARG A 62 -4.13 -10.86 5.46
N LEU A 63 -4.19 -9.90 4.52
CA LEU A 63 -3.52 -9.99 3.22
C LEU A 63 -2.00 -10.11 3.40
N ALA A 64 -1.41 -9.31 4.29
CA ALA A 64 0.03 -9.37 4.60
C ALA A 64 0.45 -10.71 5.23
N ASN A 65 -0.36 -11.26 6.13
CA ASN A 65 -0.09 -12.57 6.72
C ASN A 65 -0.24 -13.72 5.70
N GLN A 66 -1.14 -13.57 4.72
CA GLN A 66 -1.37 -14.56 3.66
C GLN A 66 -0.34 -14.47 2.52
N SER A 67 0.32 -13.32 2.34
CA SER A 67 1.31 -13.13 1.27
C SER A 67 2.69 -13.73 1.59
N GLU A 68 2.86 -14.31 2.79
CA GLU A 68 4.13 -14.86 3.27
C GLU A 68 5.28 -13.86 3.13
N SER A 69 5.00 -12.56 3.33
CA SER A 69 6.00 -11.52 3.15
C SER A 69 6.97 -11.45 4.32
N ASP A 70 8.25 -11.24 4.00
CA ASP A 70 9.34 -11.08 4.98
C ASP A 70 9.28 -9.72 5.68
N LEU A 71 8.66 -8.72 5.01
CA LEU A 71 8.56 -7.35 5.47
C LEU A 71 7.19 -6.76 5.11
N PHE A 72 6.60 -6.04 6.05
CA PHE A 72 5.40 -5.22 5.86
C PHE A 72 5.77 -3.73 5.97
N ILE A 73 5.37 -2.93 4.99
CA ILE A 73 5.60 -1.47 4.95
C ILE A 73 4.24 -0.79 4.80
N SER A 74 3.79 -0.06 5.83
CA SER A 74 2.62 0.81 5.74
C SER A 74 3.08 2.24 5.46
N LEU A 75 2.37 2.90 4.54
CA LEU A 75 2.68 4.23 4.02
C LEU A 75 1.51 5.18 4.26
#